data_AF-A0A142WRL1-F1
#
_entry.id   AF-A0A142WRL1-F1
#
_cell.length_a   1.000
_cell.length_b   1.000
_cell.length_c   1.000
_cell.angle_alpha   90.00
_cell.angle_beta   90.00
_cell.angle_gamma   90.00
#
_symmetry.space_group_name_H-M   'P 1'
#
loop_
_entity.id
_entity.type
_entity.pdbx_description
1 polymer ?
#
loop_
_entity_poly.entity_id
_entity_poly.type
_entity_poly.pdbx_seq_one_letter_code
_entity_poly.pdbx_strand_id
1 'polypeptide(L)'
;MSSLFVARRPFRMLFAVSACLLTLTPLYGQTLPVQQGEVQAIARLSKQFIEDEAARQEIVAAVPYNAQVQGFNTRGVIDARGKISIEMRDQATFVLQSRGSAWTSPRGVRGPFVASGVAYGPFSSETLIRFDGRQFIPVQTTPWAQVHGELHRIEGRRGRPIGRIIGRLMLPVAQRLVPSAEVQATPIARSYLKNYVDDLSRQIAAKLNRRTPVEKSLNRLFPETREWAFQMSSDPQFLQAAYGPQGSQVPKLPDHPFRLKDVRMELWLRSTATEARDLEKISKLPLAKALVDKYIETQLPELADLGENRSLDAVQSWLVISVGGAKPK
;
A
#
# COMPACT_ATOMS: atom_id res chain seq x y z
N MET A 1 -60.43 22.01 -16.02
CA MET A 1 -59.54 22.21 -17.18
C MET A 1 -58.11 22.15 -16.63
N SER A 2 -57.49 20.97 -16.47
CA SER A 2 -56.83 20.16 -17.52
C SER A 2 -55.74 20.99 -18.20
N SER A 3 -54.43 20.80 -18.04
CA SER A 3 -53.60 19.61 -18.34
C SER A 3 -52.20 19.83 -17.70
N LEU A 4 -51.63 18.89 -16.93
CA LEU A 4 -50.65 17.86 -17.33
C LEU A 4 -49.51 18.35 -18.26
N PHE A 5 -48.30 18.52 -17.69
CA PHE A 5 -47.06 18.18 -18.38
C PHE A 5 -46.01 17.63 -17.39
N VAL A 6 -45.64 16.38 -17.67
CA VAL A 6 -44.60 15.56 -17.06
C VAL A 6 -43.30 15.76 -17.86
N ALA A 7 -42.16 15.96 -17.20
CA ALA A 7 -40.84 15.78 -17.80
C ALA A 7 -39.84 15.26 -16.74
N ARG A 8 -39.73 13.93 -16.63
CA ARG A 8 -38.62 13.08 -17.12
C ARG A 8 -37.30 13.20 -16.33
N ARG A 9 -37.14 12.26 -15.38
CA ARG A 9 -35.85 11.84 -14.80
C ARG A 9 -34.96 11.20 -15.89
N PRO A 10 -33.63 11.37 -15.87
CA PRO A 10 -32.74 10.47 -16.59
C PRO A 10 -32.51 9.20 -15.75
N PHE A 11 -33.29 8.17 -16.09
CA PHE A 11 -32.96 6.77 -15.90
C PHE A 11 -31.92 6.39 -16.97
N ARG A 12 -30.76 5.81 -16.62
CA ARG A 12 -29.93 4.95 -17.52
C ARG A 12 -28.68 4.35 -16.86
N MET A 13 -28.68 3.01 -16.78
CA MET A 13 -27.57 2.04 -16.78
C MET A 13 -26.48 2.18 -15.67
N LEU A 14 -26.42 1.50 -14.53
CA LEU A 14 -26.83 0.16 -14.08
C LEU A 14 -26.51 -0.96 -15.09
N PHE A 15 -25.61 -1.88 -14.68
CA PHE A 15 -25.40 -3.23 -15.22
C PHE A 15 -24.43 -3.40 -16.41
N ALA A 16 -23.34 -4.15 -16.21
CA ALA A 16 -22.70 -4.90 -17.31
C ALA A 16 -21.85 -6.11 -16.87
N VAL A 17 -21.18 -6.10 -15.69
CA VAL A 17 -20.25 -7.21 -15.38
C VAL A 17 -20.78 -8.21 -14.38
N SER A 18 -21.33 -7.74 -13.26
CA SER A 18 -22.15 -8.59 -12.40
C SER A 18 -23.59 -8.73 -12.92
N ALA A 19 -23.90 -8.18 -14.10
CA ALA A 19 -25.24 -8.20 -14.65
C ALA A 19 -25.43 -9.21 -15.78
N CYS A 20 -24.47 -9.29 -16.72
CA CYS A 20 -24.61 -10.23 -17.83
C CYS A 20 -24.53 -11.70 -17.40
N LEU A 21 -24.09 -11.94 -16.16
CA LEU A 21 -24.04 -13.26 -15.54
C LEU A 21 -25.14 -13.48 -14.47
N LEU A 22 -25.82 -12.44 -13.98
CA LEU A 22 -26.85 -12.54 -12.91
C LEU A 22 -28.22 -11.93 -13.27
N THR A 23 -28.45 -11.51 -14.52
CA THR A 23 -29.79 -11.16 -15.03
C THR A 23 -30.34 -12.21 -16.00
N LEU A 24 -29.90 -13.47 -15.89
CA LEU A 24 -30.88 -14.54 -16.01
C LEU A 24 -31.72 -14.44 -14.73
N THR A 25 -32.98 -14.04 -14.87
CA THR A 25 -34.03 -14.32 -13.87
C THR A 25 -33.83 -15.70 -13.24
N PRO A 26 -34.21 -15.90 -11.96
CA PRO A 26 -33.91 -17.12 -11.22
C PRO A 26 -34.40 -18.30 -12.04
N LEU A 27 -33.47 -19.01 -12.68
CA LEU A 27 -33.78 -20.28 -13.32
C LEU A 27 -33.95 -21.26 -12.17
N TYR A 28 -35.18 -21.26 -11.63
CA TYR A 28 -35.76 -22.27 -10.76
C TYR A 28 -34.91 -22.72 -9.56
N GLY A 29 -35.34 -22.26 -8.38
CA GLY A 29 -35.24 -23.06 -7.16
C GLY A 29 -34.21 -22.56 -6.16
N GLN A 30 -34.74 -21.84 -5.15
CA GLN A 30 -34.13 -21.59 -3.86
C GLN A 30 -32.90 -20.66 -3.91
N THR A 31 -33.09 -19.41 -3.45
CA THR A 31 -32.10 -18.85 -2.52
C THR A 31 -31.87 -19.93 -1.48
N LEU A 32 -30.78 -20.69 -1.62
CA LEU A 32 -30.35 -21.58 -0.55
C LEU A 32 -30.35 -20.72 0.71
N PRO A 33 -31.01 -21.14 1.80
CA PRO A 33 -30.78 -20.46 3.07
C PRO A 33 -29.27 -20.39 3.21
N VAL A 34 -28.72 -19.19 3.44
CA VAL A 34 -27.31 -19.03 3.83
C VAL A 34 -27.06 -20.15 4.82
N GLN A 35 -26.31 -21.18 4.43
CA GLN A 35 -26.10 -22.32 5.32
C GLN A 35 -25.39 -21.70 6.52
N GLN A 36 -26.14 -21.61 7.62
CA GLN A 36 -25.72 -20.87 8.79
C GLN A 36 -24.37 -21.45 9.22
N GLY A 37 -23.31 -20.65 9.12
CA GLY A 37 -21.96 -21.05 9.51
C GLY A 37 -20.98 -21.34 8.37
N GLU A 38 -21.29 -21.14 7.10
CA GLU A 38 -20.28 -21.35 6.02
C GLU A 38 -19.69 -20.05 5.43
N VAL A 39 -18.39 -20.10 5.13
CA VAL A 39 -17.66 -19.06 4.38
C VAL A 39 -18.24 -18.93 2.97
N GLN A 40 -18.60 -17.71 2.60
CA GLN A 40 -19.24 -17.36 1.34
C GLN A 40 -18.25 -16.81 0.31
N ALA A 41 -17.18 -16.16 0.77
CA ALA A 41 -16.15 -15.62 -0.10
C ALA A 41 -14.76 -15.77 0.50
N ILE A 42 -13.75 -15.98 -0.34
CA ILE A 42 -12.35 -15.98 0.07
C ILE A 42 -11.56 -15.11 -0.89
N ALA A 43 -10.93 -14.05 -0.36
CA ALA A 43 -10.00 -13.23 -1.11
C ALA A 43 -8.57 -13.73 -0.84
N ARG A 44 -7.81 -13.99 -1.90
CA ARG A 44 -6.38 -14.30 -1.84
C ARG A 44 -5.58 -13.22 -2.53
N LEU A 45 -4.54 -12.74 -1.87
CA LEU A 45 -3.62 -11.74 -2.37
C LEU A 45 -2.23 -12.36 -2.47
N SER A 46 -1.65 -12.33 -3.67
CA SER A 46 -0.33 -12.92 -3.92
C SER A 46 0.75 -12.15 -3.16
N LYS A 47 1.62 -12.88 -2.46
CA LYS A 47 2.78 -12.29 -1.77
C LYS A 47 3.76 -11.67 -2.77
N GLN A 48 3.95 -12.32 -3.92
CA GLN A 48 4.76 -11.78 -5.02
C GLN A 48 4.24 -10.42 -5.49
N PHE A 49 2.93 -10.24 -5.58
CA PHE A 49 2.35 -8.96 -5.95
C PHE A 49 2.68 -7.84 -4.94
N ILE A 50 2.61 -8.15 -3.64
CA ILE A 50 2.95 -7.20 -2.57
C ILE A 50 4.44 -6.81 -2.69
N GLU A 51 5.31 -7.80 -2.87
CA GLU A 51 6.74 -7.60 -3.07
C GLU A 51 7.04 -6.74 -4.31
N ASP A 52 6.43 -7.05 -5.46
CA ASP A 52 6.61 -6.31 -6.72
C ASP A 52 6.20 -4.84 -6.61
N GLU A 53 5.12 -4.55 -5.87
CA GLU A 53 4.65 -3.18 -5.70
C GLU A 53 5.58 -2.33 -4.85
N ALA A 54 6.28 -2.94 -3.90
CA ALA A 54 7.24 -2.27 -3.03
C ALA A 54 8.65 -2.24 -3.60
N ALA A 55 9.10 -3.30 -4.27
CA ALA A 55 10.42 -3.40 -4.88
C ALA A 55 10.66 -2.35 -5.98
N ARG A 56 9.58 -1.83 -6.59
CA ARG A 56 9.63 -0.73 -7.57
C ARG A 56 9.92 0.64 -6.96
N GLN A 57 10.02 0.77 -5.64
CA GLN A 57 10.25 2.04 -4.97
C GLN A 57 11.68 2.15 -4.46
N GLU A 58 12.40 3.14 -4.99
CA GLU A 58 13.67 3.58 -4.44
C GLU A 58 13.44 4.78 -3.52
N ILE A 59 14.26 4.88 -2.47
CA ILE A 59 14.28 6.09 -1.66
C ILE A 59 15.19 7.08 -2.36
N VAL A 60 14.60 8.13 -2.92
CA VAL A 60 15.30 9.33 -3.37
C VAL A 60 14.55 10.51 -2.78
N ALA A 61 15.10 11.09 -1.72
CA ALA A 61 14.41 12.11 -0.95
C ALA A 61 15.28 13.36 -0.77
N ALA A 62 14.61 14.52 -0.78
CA ALA A 62 15.17 15.80 -0.40
C ALA A 62 14.28 16.40 0.70
N VAL A 63 14.71 16.29 1.95
CA VAL A 63 13.91 16.67 3.13
C VAL A 63 14.47 17.95 3.75
N PRO A 64 13.80 19.10 3.62
CA PRO A 64 14.23 20.32 4.31
C PRO A 64 14.05 20.16 5.82
N TYR A 65 15.00 20.68 6.59
CA TYR A 65 14.91 20.67 8.06
C TYR A 65 15.29 22.01 8.66
N ASN A 66 14.72 22.24 9.85
CA ASN A 66 15.09 23.32 10.75
C ASN A 66 15.11 22.75 12.16
N ALA A 67 16.28 22.75 12.79
CA ALA A 67 16.51 22.06 14.05
C ALA A 67 17.46 22.85 14.94
N GLN A 68 17.41 22.62 16.25
CA GLN A 68 18.36 23.19 17.19
C GLN A 68 19.35 22.12 17.64
N VAL A 69 20.65 22.36 17.43
CA VAL A 69 21.74 21.45 17.83
C VAL A 69 22.81 22.26 18.53
N GLN A 70 23.17 21.91 19.77
CA GLN A 70 24.15 22.64 20.58
C GLN A 70 23.85 24.15 20.70
N GLY A 71 22.55 24.50 20.70
CA GLY A 71 22.07 25.88 20.71
C GLY A 71 22.19 26.64 19.38
N PHE A 72 22.69 26.01 18.31
CA PHE A 72 22.64 26.56 16.96
C PHE A 72 21.30 26.23 16.30
N ASN A 73 20.67 27.24 15.72
CA ASN A 73 19.55 27.04 14.80
C ASN A 73 20.11 26.61 13.44
N THR A 74 20.01 25.32 13.16
CA THR A 74 20.60 24.64 12.01
C THR A 74 19.55 24.36 10.96
N ARG A 75 19.85 24.73 9.72
CA ARG A 75 19.00 24.53 8.55
C ARG A 75 19.78 23.86 7.44
N GLY A 76 19.06 23.11 6.61
CA GLY A 76 19.59 22.47 5.42
C GLY A 76 18.56 21.60 4.74
N VAL A 77 19.02 20.81 3.78
CA VAL A 77 18.25 19.75 3.12
C VAL A 77 19.00 18.45 3.34
N ILE A 78 18.28 17.41 3.78
CA ILE A 78 18.78 16.04 3.85
C ILE A 78 18.51 15.41 2.49
N ASP A 79 19.57 15.08 1.79
CA ASP A 79 19.52 14.25 0.59
C ASP A 79 19.71 12.80 1.01
N ALA A 80 18.74 11.95 0.69
CA ALA A 80 18.78 10.53 1.08
C ALA A 80 18.62 9.62 -0.13
N ARG A 81 19.40 8.53 -0.12
CA ARG A 81 19.31 7.45 -1.10
C ARG A 81 19.22 6.10 -0.40
N GLY A 82 18.35 5.23 -0.86
CA GLY A 82 18.18 3.91 -0.25
C GLY A 82 17.31 2.97 -1.05
N LYS A 83 17.22 1.74 -0.56
CA LYS A 83 16.39 0.67 -1.12
C LYS A 83 15.32 0.27 -0.12
N ILE A 84 14.23 -0.26 -0.66
CA ILE A 84 13.11 -0.80 0.09
C ILE A 84 13.05 -2.30 -0.21
N SER A 85 12.83 -3.09 0.84
CA SER A 85 12.54 -4.51 0.73
C SER A 85 11.33 -4.83 1.58
N ILE A 86 10.61 -5.89 1.22
CA ILE A 86 9.53 -6.44 2.03
C ILE A 86 9.98 -7.77 2.61
N GLU A 87 9.67 -7.96 3.88
CA GLU A 87 9.76 -9.25 4.54
C GLU A 87 8.34 -9.65 4.97
N MET A 88 7.82 -10.73 4.42
CA MET A 88 6.54 -11.28 4.86
C MET A 88 6.70 -11.86 6.26
N ARG A 89 5.88 -11.38 7.21
CA ARG A 89 5.81 -11.93 8.56
C ARG A 89 4.55 -12.79 8.70
N ASP A 90 4.13 -13.03 9.94
CA ASP A 90 2.98 -13.81 10.37
C ASP A 90 1.70 -13.56 9.53
N GLN A 91 0.66 -14.36 9.78
CA GLN A 91 -0.63 -14.31 9.07
C GLN A 91 -1.15 -12.86 8.93
N ALA A 92 -1.05 -12.32 7.71
CA ALA A 92 -1.50 -10.98 7.31
C ALA A 92 -0.62 -9.78 7.71
N THR A 93 0.65 -9.98 8.05
CA THR A 93 1.59 -8.87 8.27
C THR A 93 2.80 -8.98 7.38
N PHE A 94 3.34 -7.83 6.99
CA PHE A 94 4.65 -7.75 6.36
C PHE A 94 5.38 -6.51 6.86
N VAL A 95 6.70 -6.60 6.86
CA VAL A 95 7.59 -5.52 7.28
C VAL A 95 8.19 -4.89 6.03
N LEU A 96 7.89 -3.62 5.84
CA LEU A 96 8.59 -2.77 4.90
C LEU A 96 9.91 -2.34 5.54
N GLN A 97 11.02 -2.90 5.05
CA GLN A 97 12.35 -2.51 5.47
C GLN A 97 12.88 -1.46 4.50
N SER A 98 13.45 -0.40 5.03
CA SER A 98 14.26 0.52 4.24
C SER A 98 15.68 0.60 4.78
N ARG A 99 16.64 0.72 3.87
CA ARG A 99 18.06 0.86 4.21
C ARG A 99 18.73 1.80 3.22
N GLY A 100 19.59 2.68 3.71
CA GLY A 100 20.26 3.65 2.87
C GLY A 100 21.24 4.54 3.60
N SER A 101 21.62 5.62 2.93
CA SER A 101 22.46 6.66 3.49
C SER A 101 21.90 8.04 3.17
N ALA A 102 22.18 8.98 4.05
CA ALA A 102 21.78 10.36 3.91
C ALA A 102 22.97 11.28 4.11
N TRP A 103 22.95 12.45 3.47
CA TRP A 103 23.93 13.51 3.65
C TRP A 103 23.25 14.87 3.63
N THR A 104 23.92 15.87 4.21
CA THR A 104 23.46 17.25 4.22
C THR A 104 24.64 18.18 4.48
N SER A 105 24.52 19.42 4.00
CA SER A 105 25.46 20.50 4.29
C SER A 105 24.80 21.51 5.24
N PRO A 106 24.81 21.26 6.57
CA PRO A 106 24.12 22.09 7.54
C PRO A 106 24.72 23.49 7.63
N ARG A 107 23.85 24.47 7.84
CA ARG A 107 24.23 25.82 8.29
C ARG A 107 23.55 26.14 9.61
N GLY A 108 24.34 26.20 10.67
CA GLY A 108 23.93 26.57 12.03
C GLY A 108 24.19 28.03 12.36
N VAL A 109 23.27 28.69 13.06
CA VAL A 109 23.48 30.06 13.59
C VAL A 109 23.20 30.11 15.09
N ARG A 110 24.15 30.66 15.85
CA ARG A 110 24.02 30.92 17.30
C ARG A 110 24.53 32.32 17.63
N GLY A 111 23.63 33.27 17.82
CA GLY A 111 23.98 34.67 18.07
C GLY A 111 24.88 35.25 16.96
N PRO A 112 26.13 35.67 17.28
CA PRO A 112 27.06 36.17 16.29
C PRO A 112 27.84 35.05 15.59
N PHE A 113 27.63 33.76 15.88
CA PHE A 113 28.39 32.67 15.26
C PHE A 113 27.59 31.95 14.19
N VAL A 114 28.26 31.59 13.10
CA VAL A 114 27.75 30.75 12.01
C VAL A 114 28.67 29.55 11.88
N ALA A 115 28.10 28.35 11.95
CA ALA A 115 28.80 27.09 11.75
C ALA A 115 28.31 26.44 10.45
N SER A 116 29.23 25.92 9.66
CA SER A 116 28.92 25.17 8.45
C SER A 116 29.81 23.94 8.34
N GLY A 117 29.25 22.86 7.85
CA GLY A 117 29.95 21.59 7.73
C GLY A 117 29.18 20.64 6.81
N VAL A 118 29.48 19.36 6.96
CA VAL A 118 28.74 18.27 6.34
C VAL A 118 28.27 17.33 7.45
N ALA A 119 27.09 16.75 7.29
CA ALA A 119 26.64 15.64 8.11
C ALA A 119 26.19 14.50 7.19
N TYR A 120 26.48 13.27 7.57
CA TYR A 120 26.14 12.08 6.82
C TYR A 120 25.90 10.90 7.75
N GLY A 121 25.29 9.85 7.23
CA GLY A 121 25.24 8.59 7.95
C GLY A 121 24.28 7.57 7.36
N PRO A 122 24.35 6.33 7.85
CA PRO A 122 23.43 5.29 7.45
C PRO A 122 22.07 5.49 8.13
N PHE A 123 21.03 5.01 7.45
CA PHE A 123 19.71 4.87 8.03
C PHE A 123 19.11 3.51 7.70
N SER A 124 18.24 3.05 8.59
CA SER A 124 17.32 1.96 8.33
C SER A 124 15.97 2.25 8.98
N SER A 125 14.92 1.63 8.48
CA SER A 125 13.64 1.64 9.17
C SER A 125 12.86 0.37 8.91
N GLU A 126 11.99 0.04 9.84
CA GLU A 126 11.07 -1.08 9.72
C GLU A 126 9.65 -0.55 9.93
N THR A 127 8.79 -0.72 8.94
CA THR A 127 7.37 -0.39 9.06
C THR A 127 6.54 -1.66 8.97
N LEU A 128 5.83 -1.98 10.05
CA LEU A 128 4.86 -3.07 10.06
C LEU A 128 3.60 -2.63 9.32
N ILE A 129 3.22 -3.35 8.27
CA ILE A 129 1.96 -3.17 7.55
C ILE A 129 1.12 -4.43 7.78
N ARG A 130 -0.12 -4.23 8.23
CA ARG A 130 -1.09 -5.30 8.46
C ARG A 130 -2.19 -5.22 7.42
N PHE A 131 -2.52 -6.36 6.83
CA PHE A 131 -3.76 -6.54 6.11
C PHE A 131 -4.84 -6.98 7.10
N ASP A 132 -5.85 -6.14 7.32
CA ASP A 132 -6.95 -6.43 8.26
C ASP A 132 -8.07 -7.26 7.61
N GLY A 133 -7.75 -7.99 6.54
CA GLY A 133 -8.71 -8.68 5.70
C GLY A 133 -9.35 -7.78 4.64
N ARG A 134 -9.54 -6.48 4.92
CA ARG A 134 -10.23 -5.54 4.01
C ARG A 134 -9.27 -4.61 3.30
N GLN A 135 -8.26 -4.15 4.02
CA GLN A 135 -7.30 -3.15 3.58
C GLN A 135 -5.95 -3.31 4.29
N PHE A 136 -4.92 -2.78 3.65
CA PHE A 136 -3.58 -2.63 4.19
C PHE A 136 -3.49 -1.35 5.03
N ILE A 137 -2.98 -1.48 6.26
CA ILE A 137 -2.86 -0.41 7.24
C ILE A 137 -1.43 -0.43 7.82
N PRO A 138 -0.68 0.69 7.74
CA PRO A 138 0.56 0.84 8.49
C PRO A 138 0.26 0.87 10.00
N VAL A 139 0.97 0.04 10.77
CA VAL A 139 0.75 -0.11 12.21
C VAL A 139 1.80 0.67 13.01
N GLN A 140 3.07 0.41 12.74
CA GLN A 140 4.17 0.97 13.51
C GLN A 140 5.43 1.10 12.65
N THR A 141 6.15 2.20 12.84
CA THR A 141 7.44 2.47 12.21
C THR A 141 8.52 2.61 13.27
N THR A 142 9.59 1.83 13.13
CA THR A 142 10.78 1.87 13.97
C THR A 142 11.94 2.44 13.15
N PRO A 143 12.29 3.72 13.31
CA PRO A 143 13.42 4.34 12.60
C PRO A 143 14.73 4.07 13.33
N TRP A 144 15.79 3.84 12.57
CA TRP A 144 17.16 3.88 13.04
C TRP A 144 17.99 4.76 12.12
N ALA A 145 18.75 5.65 12.72
CA ALA A 145 19.70 6.51 12.01
C ALA A 145 20.88 6.78 12.93
N GLN A 146 22.01 7.04 12.32
CA GLN A 146 23.22 7.54 12.95
C GLN A 146 23.70 8.76 12.19
N VAL A 147 24.10 9.80 12.92
CA VAL A 147 24.61 11.04 12.33
C VAL A 147 26.10 11.15 12.63
N HIS A 148 26.87 11.34 11.58
CA HIS A 148 28.27 11.74 11.63
C HIS A 148 28.39 13.16 11.09
N GLY A 149 29.21 13.98 11.72
CA GLY A 149 29.38 15.38 11.38
C GLY A 149 30.84 15.75 11.18
N GLU A 150 31.09 16.62 10.21
CA GLU A 150 32.38 17.25 9.99
C GLU A 150 32.20 18.77 9.98
N LEU A 151 32.81 19.44 10.95
CA LEU A 151 32.79 20.89 11.03
C LEU A 151 33.90 21.46 10.15
N HIS A 152 33.51 22.06 9.02
CA HIS A 152 34.45 22.69 8.09
C HIS A 152 34.84 24.10 8.52
N ARG A 153 33.87 24.87 9.03
CA ARG A 153 34.05 26.31 9.25
C ARG A 153 33.15 26.82 10.36
N ILE A 154 33.69 27.72 11.18
CA ILE A 154 32.95 28.53 12.14
C ILE A 154 33.40 29.98 11.99
N GLU A 155 32.46 30.92 11.93
CA GLU A 155 32.76 32.35 11.74
C GLU A 155 31.83 33.27 12.52
N GLY A 156 32.28 34.50 12.72
CA GLY A 156 31.40 35.61 13.07
C GLY A 156 30.43 35.96 11.92
N ARG A 157 29.14 36.11 12.23
CA ARG A 157 28.00 36.44 11.33
C ARG A 157 28.23 37.70 10.49
N ARG A 158 29.12 38.60 10.92
CA ARG A 158 29.47 39.82 10.18
C ARG A 158 30.51 39.61 9.07
N GLY A 159 31.07 38.41 8.89
CA GLY A 159 31.98 38.06 7.77
C GLY A 159 33.29 38.88 7.69
N ARG A 160 33.51 39.80 8.64
CA ARG A 160 34.66 40.69 8.73
C ARG A 160 35.93 39.91 9.10
N PRO A 161 37.14 40.43 8.78
CA PRO A 161 38.41 39.76 9.05
C PRO A 161 38.54 39.26 10.50
N ILE A 162 38.12 40.08 11.46
CA ILE A 162 38.10 39.74 12.90
C ILE A 162 37.20 38.53 13.18
N GLY A 163 36.03 38.44 12.54
CA GLY A 163 35.12 37.31 12.69
C GLY A 163 35.66 36.00 12.10
N ARG A 164 36.54 36.08 11.09
CA ARG A 164 37.25 34.92 10.54
C ARG A 164 38.39 34.46 11.45
N ILE A 165 39.11 35.39 12.07
CA ILE A 165 40.18 35.10 13.03
C ILE A 165 39.62 34.41 14.28
N ILE A 166 38.57 34.99 14.88
CA ILE A 166 37.86 34.36 16.02
C ILE A 166 37.35 32.98 15.63
N GLY A 167 36.79 32.86 14.42
CA GLY A 167 36.36 31.58 13.86
C GLY A 167 37.46 30.52 13.82
N ARG A 168 38.64 30.86 13.28
CA ARG A 168 39.80 29.94 13.23
C ARG A 168 40.26 29.51 14.62
N LEU A 169 40.29 30.42 15.59
CA LEU A 169 40.67 30.10 16.97
C LEU A 169 39.65 29.21 17.67
N MET A 170 38.36 29.36 17.34
CA MET A 170 37.27 28.56 17.92
C MET A 170 37.10 27.20 17.25
N LEU A 171 37.64 27.00 16.05
CA LEU A 171 37.45 25.77 15.27
C LEU A 171 37.91 24.50 16.01
N PRO A 172 39.10 24.43 16.64
CA PRO A 172 39.51 23.23 17.37
C PRO A 172 38.60 22.91 18.56
N VAL A 173 38.11 23.95 19.26
CA VAL A 173 37.15 23.79 20.37
C VAL A 173 35.82 23.28 19.84
N ALA A 174 35.33 23.84 18.73
CA ALA A 174 34.09 23.44 18.10
C ALA A 174 34.16 22.01 17.52
N GLN A 175 35.32 21.59 16.99
CA GLN A 175 35.56 20.22 16.54
C GLN A 175 35.44 19.20 17.70
N ARG A 176 35.88 19.55 18.91
CA ARG A 176 35.69 18.70 20.10
C ARG A 176 34.23 18.54 20.51
N LEU A 177 33.36 19.46 20.09
CA LEU A 177 31.91 19.39 20.37
C LEU A 177 31.14 18.57 19.32
N VAL A 178 31.76 18.16 18.22
CA VAL A 178 31.12 17.40 17.15
C VAL A 178 30.47 16.10 17.67
N PRO A 179 31.14 15.24 18.47
CA PRO A 179 30.49 14.03 18.98
C PRO A 179 29.24 14.33 19.83
N SER A 180 29.27 15.41 20.62
CA SER A 180 28.09 15.83 21.39
C SER A 180 26.97 16.37 20.49
N ALA A 181 27.32 17.05 19.39
CA ALA A 181 26.37 17.49 18.38
C ALA A 181 25.73 16.31 17.62
N GLU A 182 26.50 15.27 17.30
CA GLU A 182 26.01 14.03 16.68
C GLU A 182 25.00 13.32 17.57
N VAL A 183 25.27 13.20 18.87
CA VAL A 183 24.35 12.61 19.86
C VAL A 183 23.02 13.38 19.89
N GLN A 184 23.05 14.71 19.82
CA GLN A 184 21.84 15.55 19.78
C GLN A 184 21.12 15.50 18.42
N ALA A 185 21.87 15.43 17.32
CA ALA A 185 21.31 15.39 15.97
C ALA A 185 20.70 14.04 15.63
N THR A 186 21.21 12.95 16.19
CA THR A 186 20.72 11.58 15.93
C THR A 186 19.21 11.39 16.19
N PRO A 187 18.63 11.74 17.35
CA PRO A 187 17.19 11.61 17.58
C PRO A 187 16.37 12.53 16.66
N ILE A 188 16.90 13.69 16.28
CA ILE A 188 16.27 14.61 15.34
C ILE A 188 16.19 13.95 13.95
N ALA A 189 17.30 13.40 13.46
CA ALA A 189 17.36 12.68 12.19
C ALA A 189 16.40 11.47 12.17
N ARG A 190 16.31 10.72 13.28
CA ARG A 190 15.33 9.62 13.44
C ARG A 190 13.89 10.10 13.33
N SER A 191 13.56 11.29 13.87
CA SER A 191 12.21 11.86 13.73
C SER A 191 11.87 12.23 12.29
N TYR A 192 12.81 12.83 11.55
CA TYR A 192 12.60 13.15 10.13
C TYR A 192 12.46 11.87 9.29
N LEU A 193 13.31 10.87 9.53
CA LEU A 193 13.23 9.57 8.89
C LEU A 193 11.87 8.91 9.16
N LYS A 194 11.41 8.93 10.42
CA LYS A 194 10.10 8.36 10.80
C LYS A 194 8.97 8.98 9.98
N ASN A 195 8.90 10.31 9.95
CA ASN A 195 7.83 11.01 9.24
C ASN A 195 7.85 10.68 7.74
N TYR A 196 9.03 10.68 7.12
CA TYR A 196 9.19 10.34 5.71
C TYR A 196 8.73 8.90 5.42
N VAL A 197 9.15 7.95 6.26
CA VAL A 197 8.80 6.53 6.08
C VAL A 197 7.32 6.28 6.39
N ASP A 198 6.72 6.99 7.35
CA ASP A 198 5.27 6.94 7.62
C ASP A 198 4.48 7.43 6.40
N ASP A 199 4.93 8.48 5.72
CA ASP A 199 4.30 8.95 4.48
C ASP A 199 4.44 7.94 3.35
N LEU A 200 5.65 7.41 3.18
CA LEU A 200 5.96 6.41 2.15
C LEU A 200 5.15 5.11 2.33
N SER A 201 5.09 4.59 3.56
CA SER A 201 4.31 3.40 3.89
C SER A 201 2.81 3.61 3.69
N ARG A 202 2.28 4.80 4.03
CA ARG A 202 0.90 5.18 3.71
C ARG A 202 0.63 5.20 2.21
N GLN A 203 1.57 5.72 1.41
CA GLN A 203 1.43 5.70 -0.06
C GLN A 203 1.46 4.27 -0.62
N ILE A 204 2.34 3.41 -0.12
CA ILE A 204 2.40 1.99 -0.50
C ILE A 204 1.10 1.29 -0.13
N ALA A 205 0.62 1.44 1.11
CA ALA A 205 -0.65 0.87 1.56
C ALA A 205 -1.83 1.37 0.72
N ALA A 206 -1.90 2.68 0.43
CA ALA A 206 -2.93 3.24 -0.43
C ALA A 206 -2.87 2.69 -1.86
N LYS A 207 -1.66 2.49 -2.41
CA LYS A 207 -1.47 1.89 -3.74
C LYS A 207 -1.93 0.44 -3.76
N LEU A 208 -1.59 -0.34 -2.73
CA LEU A 208 -2.07 -1.72 -2.56
C LEU A 208 -3.59 -1.75 -2.46
N ASN A 209 -4.19 -0.93 -1.59
CA ASN A 209 -5.66 -0.85 -1.43
C ASN A 209 -6.39 -0.44 -2.72
N ARG A 210 -5.81 0.47 -3.50
CA ARG A 210 -6.37 0.87 -4.79
C ARG A 210 -6.32 -0.28 -5.81
N ARG A 211 -5.23 -1.06 -5.82
CA ARG A 211 -5.04 -2.18 -6.74
C ARG A 211 -5.72 -3.47 -6.28
N THR A 212 -6.10 -3.56 -5.00
CA THR A 212 -6.79 -4.71 -4.40
C THR A 212 -7.99 -4.23 -3.57
N PRO A 213 -9.04 -3.69 -4.21
CA PRO A 213 -10.17 -3.09 -3.50
C PRO A 213 -11.13 -4.16 -2.95
N VAL A 214 -10.63 -5.02 -2.05
CA VAL A 214 -11.34 -6.19 -1.53
C VAL A 214 -12.64 -5.76 -0.85
N GLU A 215 -12.60 -4.79 0.06
CA GLU A 215 -13.79 -4.30 0.76
C GLU A 215 -14.86 -3.74 -0.19
N LYS A 216 -14.47 -2.89 -1.13
CA LYS A 216 -15.40 -2.33 -2.12
C LYS A 216 -16.01 -3.42 -2.99
N SER A 217 -15.24 -4.47 -3.31
CA SER A 217 -15.71 -5.58 -4.13
C SER A 217 -16.70 -6.45 -3.37
N LEU A 218 -16.41 -6.78 -2.11
CA LEU A 218 -17.29 -7.58 -1.26
C LEU A 218 -18.59 -6.86 -0.92
N ASN A 219 -18.53 -5.58 -0.54
CA ASN A 219 -19.73 -4.78 -0.26
C ASN A 219 -20.65 -4.63 -1.48
N ARG A 220 -20.09 -4.75 -2.70
CA ARG A 220 -20.87 -4.73 -3.95
C ARG A 220 -21.49 -6.08 -4.27
N LEU A 221 -20.74 -7.17 -4.11
CA LEU A 221 -21.22 -8.53 -4.40
C LEU A 221 -22.22 -9.02 -3.36
N PHE A 222 -22.03 -8.60 -2.12
CA PHE A 222 -22.83 -9.01 -0.99
C PHE A 222 -23.15 -7.77 -0.13
N PRO A 223 -24.18 -6.98 -0.48
CA PRO A 223 -24.52 -5.75 0.25
C PRO A 223 -25.03 -6.01 1.68
N GLU A 224 -25.49 -7.23 1.95
CA GLU A 224 -26.03 -7.67 3.24
C GLU A 224 -24.93 -8.01 4.28
N THR A 225 -23.65 -7.87 3.92
CA THR A 225 -22.49 -8.41 4.67
C THR A 225 -21.92 -7.51 5.74
N ARG A 226 -22.66 -6.47 6.13
CA ARG A 226 -22.23 -5.60 7.24
C ARG A 226 -21.99 -6.36 8.54
N GLU A 227 -22.61 -7.53 8.69
CA GLU A 227 -22.50 -8.42 9.86
C GLU A 227 -21.49 -9.57 9.67
N TRP A 228 -20.88 -9.72 8.48
CA TRP A 228 -19.91 -10.79 8.24
C TRP A 228 -18.61 -10.53 8.98
N ALA A 229 -18.13 -11.58 9.65
CA ALA A 229 -16.77 -11.64 10.15
C ALA A 229 -15.83 -12.12 9.05
N PHE A 230 -14.54 -11.94 9.28
CA PHE A 230 -13.51 -12.54 8.44
C PHE A 230 -12.47 -13.25 9.31
N GLN A 231 -11.86 -14.26 8.72
CA GLN A 231 -10.73 -14.97 9.31
C GLN A 231 -9.55 -14.90 8.35
N MET A 232 -8.41 -14.51 8.92
CA MET A 232 -7.15 -14.40 8.19
C MET A 232 -6.41 -15.71 8.24
N SER A 233 -5.83 -16.10 7.10
CA SER A 233 -4.84 -17.16 7.03
C SER A 233 -3.78 -16.77 6.00
N SER A 234 -2.67 -17.50 5.98
CA SER A 234 -1.65 -17.33 4.96
C SER A 234 -1.09 -18.69 4.59
N ASP A 235 -0.84 -18.88 3.31
CA ASP A 235 -0.04 -19.99 2.78
C ASP A 235 1.26 -19.43 2.17
N PRO A 236 2.18 -20.26 1.67
CA PRO A 236 3.44 -19.77 1.10
C PRO A 236 3.29 -18.77 -0.06
N GLN A 237 2.17 -18.80 -0.80
CA GLN A 237 1.96 -17.97 -1.99
C GLN A 237 1.01 -16.79 -1.72
N PHE A 238 0.07 -16.93 -0.79
CA PHE A 238 -1.02 -15.99 -0.60
C PHE A 238 -1.21 -15.53 0.86
N LEU A 239 -1.66 -14.29 1.00
CA LEU A 239 -2.47 -13.85 2.12
C LEU A 239 -3.93 -14.14 1.83
N GLN A 240 -4.67 -14.69 2.77
CA GLN A 240 -6.05 -15.12 2.59
C GLN A 240 -6.97 -14.46 3.62
N ALA A 241 -8.11 -13.93 3.16
CA ALA A 241 -9.21 -13.45 3.99
C ALA A 241 -10.47 -14.23 3.61
N ALA A 242 -10.99 -15.02 4.54
CA ALA A 242 -12.23 -15.78 4.38
C ALA A 242 -13.39 -15.05 5.05
N TYR A 243 -14.49 -14.87 4.34
CA TYR A 243 -15.64 -14.05 4.72
C TYR A 243 -16.90 -14.88 4.87
N GLY A 244 -17.62 -14.67 5.96
CA GLY A 244 -18.89 -15.33 6.20
C GLY A 244 -19.53 -14.90 7.53
N PRO A 245 -20.64 -15.54 7.91
CA PRO A 245 -21.24 -15.37 9.23
C PRO A 245 -20.23 -15.55 10.37
N GLN A 246 -20.51 -14.93 11.53
CA GLN A 246 -19.72 -15.18 12.73
C GLN A 246 -19.68 -16.68 13.07
N GLY A 247 -18.50 -17.18 13.43
CA GLY A 247 -18.29 -18.61 13.75
C GLY A 247 -18.04 -19.52 12.55
N SER A 248 -18.04 -18.99 11.31
CA SER A 248 -17.74 -19.81 10.12
C SER A 248 -16.34 -20.41 10.14
N GLN A 249 -16.18 -21.67 9.74
CA GLN A 249 -14.86 -22.28 9.61
C GLN A 249 -14.25 -21.99 8.24
N VAL A 250 -12.95 -21.66 8.21
CA VAL A 250 -12.21 -21.45 6.95
C VAL A 250 -12.06 -22.79 6.23
N PRO A 251 -12.64 -22.97 5.04
CA PRO A 251 -12.52 -24.22 4.32
C PRO A 251 -11.11 -24.35 3.72
N LYS A 252 -10.65 -25.59 3.59
CA LYS A 252 -9.52 -25.89 2.70
C LYS A 252 -10.00 -25.73 1.27
N LEU A 253 -9.43 -24.76 0.55
CA LEU A 253 -9.75 -24.54 -0.86
C LEU A 253 -9.22 -25.70 -1.72
N PRO A 254 -9.99 -26.12 -2.75
CA PRO A 254 -9.54 -27.16 -3.68
C PRO A 254 -8.40 -26.66 -4.57
N ASP A 255 -7.68 -27.58 -5.19
CA ASP A 255 -6.63 -27.25 -6.16
C ASP A 255 -7.23 -26.54 -7.39
N HIS A 256 -6.56 -25.49 -7.85
CA HIS A 256 -6.98 -24.70 -9.03
C HIS A 256 -6.03 -25.00 -10.20
N PRO A 257 -6.34 -25.98 -11.06
CA PRO A 257 -5.42 -26.42 -12.12
C PRO A 257 -5.23 -25.38 -13.23
N PHE A 258 -6.14 -24.42 -13.36
CA PHE A 258 -6.11 -23.37 -14.39
C PHE A 258 -5.63 -22.01 -13.86
N ARG A 259 -4.99 -22.01 -12.68
CA ARG A 259 -4.47 -20.78 -12.07
C ARG A 259 -3.52 -20.06 -13.03
N LEU A 260 -3.72 -18.74 -13.15
CA LEU A 260 -2.80 -17.86 -13.86
C LEU A 260 -1.41 -17.91 -13.21
N LYS A 261 -0.34 -18.05 -14.00
CA LYS A 261 1.04 -18.10 -13.50
C LYS A 261 1.41 -16.87 -12.64
N ASP A 262 1.00 -15.69 -13.09
CA ASP A 262 1.27 -14.41 -12.42
C ASP A 262 0.02 -13.83 -11.75
N VAL A 263 -0.70 -14.67 -11.00
CA VAL A 263 -1.90 -14.22 -10.28
C VAL A 263 -1.53 -13.23 -9.17
N ARG A 264 -2.19 -12.08 -9.17
CA ARG A 264 -2.05 -11.03 -8.15
C ARG A 264 -3.13 -11.16 -7.08
N MET A 265 -4.34 -11.51 -7.50
CA MET A 265 -5.49 -11.67 -6.64
C MET A 265 -6.39 -12.80 -7.14
N GLU A 266 -6.94 -13.58 -6.22
CA GLU A 266 -8.06 -14.49 -6.48
C GLU A 266 -9.24 -14.11 -5.58
N LEU A 267 -10.44 -14.15 -6.13
CA LEU A 267 -11.67 -14.10 -5.37
C LEU A 267 -12.45 -15.39 -5.60
N TRP A 268 -12.57 -16.19 -4.55
CA TRP A 268 -13.31 -17.44 -4.53
C TRP A 268 -14.69 -17.18 -3.96
N LEU A 269 -15.73 -17.41 -4.76
CA LEU A 269 -17.11 -17.20 -4.36
C LEU A 269 -17.80 -18.57 -4.26
N ARG A 270 -18.43 -18.82 -3.12
CA ARG A 270 -19.22 -20.04 -2.91
C ARG A 270 -20.39 -20.04 -3.89
N SER A 271 -20.59 -21.17 -4.58
CA SER A 271 -21.66 -21.35 -5.56
C SER A 271 -21.99 -22.84 -5.69
N THR A 272 -23.08 -23.19 -6.38
CA THR A 272 -23.28 -24.58 -6.77
C THR A 272 -22.35 -24.96 -7.93
N ALA A 273 -21.99 -26.24 -8.07
CA ALA A 273 -21.12 -26.68 -9.16
C ALA A 273 -21.73 -26.43 -10.55
N THR A 274 -23.06 -26.43 -10.64
CA THR A 274 -23.80 -26.12 -11.86
C THR A 274 -23.72 -24.62 -12.18
N GLU A 275 -24.03 -23.76 -11.20
CA GLU A 275 -23.92 -22.31 -11.34
C GLU A 275 -22.51 -21.87 -11.74
N ALA A 276 -21.48 -22.36 -11.04
CA ALA A 276 -20.10 -21.99 -11.35
C ALA A 276 -19.72 -22.32 -12.80
N ARG A 277 -20.10 -23.51 -13.29
CA ARG A 277 -19.86 -23.94 -14.68
C ARG A 277 -20.62 -23.11 -15.70
N ASP A 278 -21.87 -22.76 -15.41
CA ASP A 278 -22.68 -21.96 -16.33
C ASP A 278 -22.17 -20.52 -16.40
N LEU A 279 -21.75 -19.96 -15.26
CA LEU A 279 -21.13 -18.65 -15.19
C LEU A 279 -19.77 -18.61 -15.91
N GLU A 280 -18.96 -19.66 -15.79
CA GLU A 280 -17.72 -19.82 -16.58
C GLU A 280 -17.99 -19.87 -18.09
N LYS A 281 -19.01 -20.59 -18.53
CA LYS A 281 -19.35 -20.64 -19.96
C LYS A 281 -19.81 -19.28 -20.47
N ILE A 282 -20.66 -18.59 -19.73
CA ILE A 282 -21.17 -17.27 -20.10
C ILE A 282 -20.04 -16.24 -20.15
N SER A 283 -19.07 -16.27 -19.22
CA SER A 283 -17.95 -15.32 -19.22
C SER A 283 -17.06 -15.44 -20.47
N LYS A 284 -17.01 -16.62 -21.08
CA LYS A 284 -16.25 -16.90 -22.32
C LYS A 284 -16.98 -16.42 -23.59
N LEU A 285 -18.25 -16.03 -23.50
CA LEU A 285 -18.98 -15.51 -24.65
C LEU A 285 -18.42 -14.13 -25.06
N PRO A 286 -18.17 -13.88 -26.37
CA PRO A 286 -17.55 -12.64 -26.83
C PRO A 286 -18.29 -11.37 -26.40
N LEU A 287 -19.63 -11.41 -26.41
CA LEU A 287 -20.47 -10.28 -26.00
C LEU A 287 -20.36 -10.00 -24.50
N ALA A 288 -20.40 -11.04 -23.66
CA ALA A 288 -20.24 -10.90 -22.22
C ALA A 288 -18.87 -10.28 -21.92
N LYS A 289 -17.80 -10.82 -22.50
CA LYS A 289 -16.45 -10.28 -22.37
C LYS A 289 -16.36 -8.80 -22.78
N ALA A 290 -16.89 -8.43 -23.95
CA ALA A 290 -16.85 -7.05 -24.43
C ALA A 290 -17.62 -6.06 -23.53
N LEU A 291 -18.77 -6.47 -22.99
CA LEU A 291 -19.54 -5.66 -22.03
C LEU A 291 -18.79 -5.50 -20.70
N VAL A 292 -18.08 -6.55 -20.29
CA VAL A 292 -17.25 -6.55 -19.10
C VAL A 292 -16.12 -5.55 -19.23
N ASP A 293 -15.33 -5.68 -20.29
CA ASP A 293 -14.16 -4.85 -20.56
C ASP A 293 -14.56 -3.37 -20.66
N LYS A 294 -15.60 -3.05 -21.44
CA LYS A 294 -16.10 -1.67 -21.61
C LYS A 294 -16.53 -1.04 -20.27
N TYR A 295 -17.18 -1.80 -19.40
CA TYR A 295 -17.60 -1.28 -18.09
C TYR A 295 -16.41 -0.99 -17.19
N ILE A 296 -15.43 -1.90 -17.14
CA ILE A 296 -14.22 -1.73 -16.34
C ILE A 296 -13.48 -0.47 -16.79
N GLU A 297 -13.28 -0.30 -18.11
CA GLU A 297 -12.65 0.88 -18.69
C GLU A 297 -13.39 2.18 -18.31
N THR A 298 -14.73 2.14 -18.29
CA THR A 298 -15.56 3.33 -18.04
C THR A 298 -15.69 3.67 -16.55
N GLN A 299 -15.83 2.67 -15.69
CA GLN A 299 -16.27 2.85 -14.29
C GLN A 299 -15.17 2.59 -13.27
N LEU A 300 -14.16 1.78 -13.61
CA LEU A 300 -13.08 1.37 -12.72
C LEU A 300 -11.75 1.36 -13.49
N PRO A 301 -11.33 2.50 -14.06
CA PRO A 301 -10.15 2.58 -14.92
C PRO A 301 -8.88 2.10 -14.20
N GLU A 302 -8.78 2.28 -12.88
CA GLU A 302 -7.68 1.76 -12.07
C GLU A 302 -7.57 0.23 -12.05
N LEU A 303 -8.66 -0.49 -12.33
CA LEU A 303 -8.66 -1.94 -12.50
C LEU A 303 -8.45 -2.34 -13.96
N ALA A 304 -8.71 -1.45 -14.93
CA ALA A 304 -8.44 -1.69 -16.34
C ALA A 304 -6.93 -1.90 -16.57
N ASP A 305 -6.08 -1.15 -15.84
CA ASP A 305 -4.63 -1.33 -15.80
C ASP A 305 -4.19 -2.72 -15.29
N LEU A 306 -5.05 -3.41 -14.52
CA LEU A 306 -4.87 -4.79 -14.06
C LEU A 306 -5.62 -5.80 -14.94
N GLY A 307 -6.38 -5.30 -15.92
CA GLY A 307 -7.42 -6.03 -16.63
C GLY A 307 -6.97 -6.88 -17.79
N GLU A 308 -5.71 -6.79 -18.19
CA GLU A 308 -5.23 -7.52 -19.37
C GLU A 308 -5.21 -9.05 -19.18
N ASN A 309 -5.17 -9.54 -17.93
CA ASN A 309 -5.18 -10.97 -17.62
C ASN A 309 -6.21 -11.27 -16.52
N ARG A 310 -7.47 -11.46 -16.88
CA ARG A 310 -8.51 -11.95 -15.97
C ARG A 310 -8.99 -13.32 -16.40
N SER A 311 -9.14 -14.24 -15.45
CA SER A 311 -9.82 -15.52 -15.68
C SER A 311 -11.00 -15.65 -14.73
N LEU A 312 -12.00 -16.41 -15.19
CA LEU A 312 -13.11 -16.83 -14.39
C LEU A 312 -13.24 -18.34 -14.62
N ASP A 313 -13.05 -19.11 -13.56
CA ASP A 313 -12.93 -20.57 -13.61
C ASP A 313 -13.91 -21.20 -12.62
N ALA A 314 -14.56 -22.31 -13.02
CA ALA A 314 -15.34 -23.12 -12.09
C ALA A 314 -14.45 -24.19 -11.45
N VAL A 315 -14.34 -24.16 -10.12
CA VAL A 315 -13.57 -25.13 -9.34
C VAL A 315 -14.48 -25.77 -8.30
N GLN A 316 -15.01 -26.96 -8.60
CA GLN A 316 -15.99 -27.63 -7.74
C GLN A 316 -17.21 -26.71 -7.44
N SER A 317 -17.48 -26.42 -6.17
CA SER A 317 -18.52 -25.50 -5.68
C SER A 317 -18.03 -24.06 -5.49
N TRP A 318 -17.00 -23.67 -6.26
CA TRP A 318 -16.44 -22.33 -6.22
C TRP A 318 -16.38 -21.73 -7.61
N LEU A 319 -16.78 -20.47 -7.68
CA LEU A 319 -16.45 -19.59 -8.79
C LEU A 319 -15.18 -18.83 -8.43
N VAL A 320 -14.13 -18.97 -9.24
CA VAL A 320 -12.83 -18.34 -8.99
C VAL A 320 -12.60 -17.24 -10.00
N ILE A 321 -12.48 -16.01 -9.50
CA ILE A 321 -12.10 -14.86 -10.30
C ILE A 321 -10.62 -14.58 -10.05
N SER A 322 -9.79 -14.80 -11.06
CA SER A 322 -8.35 -14.54 -10.96
C SER A 322 -7.99 -13.26 -11.71
N VAL A 323 -7.17 -12.42 -11.09
CA VAL A 323 -6.63 -11.21 -11.68
C VAL A 323 -5.11 -11.34 -11.70
N GLY A 324 -4.54 -11.39 -12.90
CA GLY A 324 -3.12 -11.50 -13.16
C GLY A 324 -2.38 -10.16 -13.22
N GLY A 325 -1.08 -10.21 -13.49
CA GLY A 325 -0.27 -9.03 -13.76
C GLY A 325 -0.56 -8.38 -15.12
N ALA A 326 -0.31 -7.07 -15.19
CA ALA A 326 -0.19 -6.35 -16.47
C ALA A 326 0.96 -6.98 -17.28
N LYS A 327 0.80 -7.10 -18.61
CA LYS A 327 1.93 -7.54 -19.44
C LYS A 327 3.13 -6.61 -19.22
N PRO A 328 4.36 -7.13 -19.20
CA PRO A 328 5.53 -6.27 -19.27
C PRO A 328 5.40 -5.43 -20.55
N LYS A 329 5.45 -4.10 -20.38
CA LYS A 329 5.46 -3.14 -21.48
C LYS A 329 6.76 -3.21 -22.25
#